data_AF-A0A9D6XD86-F1
#
_entry.id   AF-A0A9D6XD86-F1
#
_cell.length_a   1.000
_cell.length_b   1.000
_cell.length_c   1.000
_cell.angle_alpha   90.00
_cell.angle_beta   90.00
_cell.angle_gamma   90.00
#
_symmetry.space_group_name_H-M   'P 1'
#
loop_
_entity.id
_entity.type
_entity.pdbx_description
1 polymer ?
#
loop_
_entity_poly.entity_id
_entity_poly.type
_entity_poly.pdbx_seq_one_letter_code
_entity_poly.pdbx_strand_id
1 'polypeptide(L)'
;MKTGKGMSFDGMVKFFLHYYRIPTRKDIEKLMDRIDQLEKLIKVKWSDGGKMKGFSLGAGLRDEGPDSDAASASDLVLSVVRKAGSEGASFAMIKQETGFADKKLRNIIFRLNKLEKISRKERGTYVA
;
A
#
# COMPACT_ATOMS: atom_id res chain seq x y z
N MET A 1 -59.83 1.85 -15.79
CA MET A 1 -58.76 2.72 -16.35
C MET A 1 -57.90 3.21 -15.20
N LYS A 2 -56.61 2.83 -15.12
CA LYS A 2 -55.70 3.34 -14.08
C LYS A 2 -55.18 4.69 -14.56
N THR A 3 -55.66 5.79 -13.98
CA THR A 3 -55.14 7.13 -14.23
C THR A 3 -53.67 7.13 -13.83
N GLY A 4 -52.78 7.35 -14.80
CA GLY A 4 -51.36 7.52 -14.56
C GLY A 4 -51.20 8.67 -13.57
N LYS A 5 -50.71 8.36 -12.36
CA LYS A 5 -50.47 9.34 -11.32
C LYS A 5 -49.49 10.36 -11.88
N GLY A 6 -50.00 11.54 -12.26
CA GLY A 6 -49.18 12.64 -12.75
C GLY A 6 -48.01 12.89 -11.80
N MET A 7 -46.85 13.25 -12.36
CA MET A 7 -45.64 13.48 -11.60
C MET A 7 -45.94 14.44 -10.43
N SER A 8 -45.71 13.99 -9.19
CA SER A 8 -45.99 14.81 -8.01
C SER A 8 -45.09 16.05 -8.00
N PHE A 9 -45.59 17.16 -7.44
CA PHE A 9 -44.81 18.40 -7.30
C PHE A 9 -43.48 18.17 -6.59
N ASP A 10 -43.47 17.36 -5.54
CA ASP A 10 -42.26 16.90 -4.84
C ASP A 10 -41.28 16.17 -5.78
N GLY A 11 -41.79 15.39 -6.74
CA GLY A 11 -40.99 14.75 -7.79
C GLY A 11 -40.37 15.76 -8.76
N MET A 12 -41.11 16.80 -9.15
CA MET A 12 -40.58 17.88 -10.01
C MET A 12 -39.52 18.72 -9.28
N VAL A 13 -39.73 19.03 -8.00
CA VAL A 13 -38.74 19.75 -7.18
C VAL A 13 -37.47 18.93 -6.98
N LYS A 14 -37.58 17.62 -6.73
CA LYS A 14 -36.42 16.73 -6.67
C LYS A 14 -35.68 16.63 -8.00
N PHE A 15 -36.42 16.59 -9.12
CA PHE A 15 -35.82 16.57 -10.45
C PHE A 15 -35.05 17.88 -10.73
N PHE A 16 -35.62 19.03 -10.35
CA PHE A 16 -34.97 20.33 -10.44
C PHE A 16 -33.67 20.36 -9.61
N LEU A 17 -33.73 19.97 -8.34
CA LEU A 17 -32.54 19.93 -7.48
C LEU A 17 -31.43 19.05 -8.08
N HIS A 18 -31.80 17.89 -8.64
CA HIS A 18 -30.86 17.01 -9.32
C HIS A 18 -30.28 17.63 -10.61
N TYR A 19 -31.13 18.26 -11.44
CA TYR A 19 -30.70 18.88 -12.70
C TYR A 19 -29.71 20.02 -12.48
N TYR A 20 -29.94 20.87 -11.48
CA TYR A 20 -29.04 21.96 -11.11
C TYR A 20 -27.90 21.52 -10.18
N ARG A 21 -27.75 20.21 -9.91
CA ARG A 21 -26.73 19.64 -9.00
C ARG A 21 -26.73 20.29 -7.62
N ILE A 22 -27.91 20.69 -7.14
CA ILE A 22 -28.08 21.30 -5.81
C ILE A 22 -28.20 20.14 -4.81
N PRO A 23 -27.21 19.96 -3.90
CA PRO A 23 -27.26 18.90 -2.93
C PRO A 23 -28.41 19.14 -1.93
N THR A 24 -29.11 18.06 -1.57
CA THR A 24 -30.13 18.13 -0.52
C THR A 24 -29.50 17.99 0.86
N ARG A 25 -30.24 18.37 1.91
CA ARG A 25 -29.82 18.15 3.30
C ARG A 25 -29.43 16.68 3.57
N LYS A 26 -30.17 15.73 3.00
CA LYS A 26 -29.89 14.30 3.13
C LYS A 26 -28.56 13.90 2.49
N ASP A 27 -28.16 14.57 1.42
CA ASP A 27 -26.89 14.28 0.75
C ASP A 27 -25.70 14.80 1.58
N ILE A 28 -25.88 15.93 2.27
CA ILE A 28 -24.92 16.45 3.24
C ILE A 28 -24.79 15.52 4.45
N GLU A 29 -25.92 15.05 5.00
CA GLU A 29 -25.91 14.10 6.12
C GLU A 29 -25.17 12.80 5.74
N LYS A 30 -25.42 12.25 4.54
CA LYS A 30 -24.68 11.08 4.03
C LYS A 30 -23.18 11.33 3.87
N LEU A 31 -22.76 12.56 3.53
CA LEU A 31 -21.34 12.89 3.44
C LEU A 31 -20.70 12.90 4.83
N MET A 32 -21.37 13.49 5.81
CA MET A 32 -20.91 13.48 7.21
C MET A 32 -20.77 12.04 7.72
N ASP A 33 -21.78 11.19 7.51
CA ASP A 33 -21.74 9.78 7.92
C ASP A 33 -20.55 9.03 7.30
N ARG A 34 -20.26 9.30 6.02
CA ARG A 34 -19.11 8.70 5.32
C ARG A 34 -17.79 9.20 5.87
N ILE A 35 -17.68 10.48 6.20
CA ILE A 35 -16.48 11.06 6.81
C ILE A 35 -16.23 10.44 8.18
N ASP A 36 -17.26 10.30 9.01
CA ASP A 36 -17.15 9.65 10.33
C ASP A 36 -16.74 8.18 10.22
N GLN A 37 -17.25 7.46 9.22
CA GLN A 37 -16.83 6.09 8.93
C GLN A 37 -15.35 6.03 8.52
N LEU A 38 -14.89 6.96 7.69
CA LEU A 38 -13.49 7.05 7.31
C LEU A 38 -12.60 7.40 8.51
N GLU A 39 -13.02 8.33 9.37
CA GLU A 39 -12.31 8.69 10.59
C GLU A 39 -12.16 7.47 11.51
N LYS A 40 -13.23 6.69 11.71
CA LYS A 40 -13.19 5.44 12.49
C LYS A 40 -12.22 4.42 11.88
N LEU A 41 -12.29 4.20 10.57
CA LEU A 41 -11.39 3.27 9.89
C LEU A 41 -9.92 3.70 9.95
N ILE A 42 -9.65 5.01 9.85
CA ILE A 42 -8.30 5.56 9.97
C ILE A 42 -7.81 5.42 11.41
N LYS A 43 -8.62 5.81 12.40
CA LYS A 43 -8.28 5.63 13.82
C LYS A 43 -7.96 4.18 14.14
N VAL A 44 -8.81 3.23 13.75
CA VAL A 44 -8.56 1.79 13.95
C VAL A 44 -7.25 1.34 13.29
N LYS A 45 -6.99 1.78 12.05
CA LYS A 45 -5.73 1.45 11.33
C LYS A 45 -4.48 2.11 11.89
N TRP A 46 -4.62 3.17 12.69
CA TRP A 46 -3.51 3.94 13.26
C TRP A 46 -3.27 3.60 14.74
N SER A 47 -4.33 3.20 15.47
CA SER A 47 -4.23 2.71 16.85
C SER A 47 -3.79 1.25 16.92
N ASP A 48 -4.11 0.45 15.90
CA ASP A 48 -3.54 -0.88 15.71
C ASP A 48 -2.27 -0.67 14.86
N GLY A 49 -1.08 -0.85 15.44
CA GLY A 49 0.23 -0.62 14.80
C GLY A 49 0.55 -1.60 13.65
N GLY A 50 -0.44 -1.95 12.83
CA GLY A 50 -0.42 -3.02 11.85
C GLY A 50 -0.92 -2.56 10.49
N LYS A 51 0.03 -2.23 9.62
CA LYS A 51 0.10 -2.64 8.20
C LYS A 51 -1.24 -2.59 7.43
N MET A 52 -1.50 -1.48 6.76
CA MET A 52 -2.62 -1.29 5.83
C MET A 52 -2.50 -2.26 4.63
N LYS A 53 -3.25 -3.38 4.68
CA LYS A 53 -3.42 -4.33 3.57
C LYS A 53 -4.29 -3.66 2.49
N GLY A 54 -3.68 -3.35 1.36
CA GLY A 54 -4.30 -2.65 0.23
C GLY A 54 -5.45 -3.43 -0.40
N PHE A 55 -6.42 -2.66 -0.89
CA PHE A 55 -7.56 -3.08 -1.69
C PHE A 55 -7.06 -3.82 -2.95
N SER A 56 -7.29 -5.13 -3.02
CA SER A 56 -6.89 -5.98 -4.14
C SER A 56 -7.98 -5.99 -5.21
N LEU A 57 -7.73 -5.31 -6.34
CA LEU A 57 -8.24 -5.73 -7.65
C LEU A 57 -7.16 -6.59 -8.31
N GLY A 58 -7.52 -7.81 -8.72
CA GLY A 58 -6.66 -8.68 -9.51
C GLY A 58 -6.25 -9.96 -8.79
N ALA A 59 -7.12 -10.96 -8.82
CA ALA A 59 -6.77 -12.33 -8.52
C ALA A 59 -5.90 -12.89 -9.67
N GLY A 60 -4.66 -13.23 -9.35
CA GLY A 60 -3.77 -13.93 -10.25
C GLY A 60 -2.40 -14.09 -9.62
N LEU A 61 -2.12 -15.31 -9.15
CA LEU A 61 -0.85 -15.80 -8.59
C LEU A 61 -0.64 -15.46 -7.11
N ARG A 62 -1.11 -16.37 -6.26
CA ARG A 62 -0.50 -16.61 -4.94
C ARG A 62 0.86 -17.25 -5.19
N ASP A 63 1.92 -16.54 -4.84
CA ASP A 63 3.04 -17.17 -4.14
C ASP A 63 3.73 -16.13 -3.23
N GLU A 64 3.99 -16.57 -2.00
CA GLU A 64 4.70 -15.90 -0.89
C GLU A 64 4.10 -14.60 -0.29
N GLY A 65 3.69 -14.68 0.98
CA GLY A 65 3.22 -13.53 1.79
C GLY A 65 4.34 -12.63 2.35
N PRO A 66 4.01 -11.85 3.39
CA PRO A 66 3.65 -10.44 3.31
C PRO A 66 4.86 -9.51 3.04
N ASP A 67 4.73 -8.63 2.05
CA ASP A 67 5.65 -7.52 1.71
C ASP A 67 5.75 -6.40 2.79
N SER A 68 5.40 -6.75 4.02
CA SER A 68 5.40 -5.85 5.16
C SER A 68 6.70 -5.89 5.97
N ASP A 69 7.64 -6.71 5.51
CA ASP A 69 8.99 -6.87 6.07
C ASP A 69 10.05 -6.24 5.18
N ALA A 70 9.70 -5.43 4.17
CA ALA A 70 10.71 -4.83 3.30
C ALA A 70 11.69 -3.92 4.07
N ALA A 71 11.24 -3.23 5.13
CA ALA A 71 12.12 -2.50 6.03
C ALA A 71 13.04 -3.48 6.79
N SER A 72 12.46 -4.46 7.49
CA SER A 72 13.21 -5.48 8.24
C SER A 72 14.17 -6.29 7.38
N ALA A 73 13.77 -6.71 6.18
CA ALA A 73 14.58 -7.48 5.23
C ALA A 73 15.69 -6.63 4.61
N SER A 74 15.43 -5.34 4.33
CA SER A 74 16.48 -4.43 3.87
C SER A 74 17.49 -4.14 4.97
N ASP A 75 17.03 -3.96 6.21
CA ASP A 75 17.88 -3.76 7.38
C ASP A 75 18.71 -5.00 7.69
N LEU A 76 18.14 -6.19 7.51
CA LEU A 76 18.84 -7.46 7.67
C LEU A 76 19.94 -7.62 6.62
N VAL A 77 19.65 -7.40 5.33
CA VAL A 77 20.68 -7.40 4.26
C VAL A 77 21.76 -6.35 4.55
N LEU A 78 21.37 -5.13 4.92
CA LEU A 78 22.32 -4.07 5.24
C LEU A 78 23.23 -4.44 6.41
N SER A 79 22.70 -5.10 7.43
CA SER A 79 23.49 -5.57 8.57
C SER A 79 24.54 -6.59 8.16
N VAL A 80 24.20 -7.51 7.24
CA VAL A 80 25.15 -8.50 6.70
C VAL A 80 26.25 -7.81 5.89
N VAL A 81 25.89 -6.84 5.03
CA VAL A 81 26.88 -6.08 4.26
C VAL A 81 27.80 -5.27 5.18
N ARG A 82 27.27 -4.64 6.23
CA ARG A 82 28.07 -3.92 7.23
C ARG A 82 29.00 -4.83 8.02
N LYS A 83 28.55 -6.04 8.38
CA LYS A 83 29.39 -7.04 9.05
C LYS A 83 30.58 -7.48 8.20
N ALA A 84 30.42 -7.53 6.88
CA ALA A 84 31.50 -7.88 5.95
C ALA A 84 32.56 -6.76 5.76
N GLY A 85 32.24 -5.52 6.15
CA GLY A 85 33.21 -4.41 6.16
C GLY A 85 33.88 -4.16 4.80
N SER A 86 35.21 -3.98 4.82
CA SER A 86 36.04 -3.62 3.66
C SER A 86 36.27 -4.76 2.66
N GLU A 87 36.07 -6.02 3.08
CA GLU A 87 36.14 -7.20 2.21
C GLU A 87 34.97 -7.21 1.22
N GLY A 88 33.81 -6.69 1.65
CA GLY A 88 32.59 -6.64 0.89
C GLY A 88 31.82 -7.97 0.92
N ALA A 89 30.50 -7.88 1.01
CA ALA A 89 29.64 -9.05 1.05
C ALA A 89 29.30 -9.52 -0.38
N SER A 90 29.55 -10.81 -0.66
CA SER A 90 29.18 -11.42 -1.93
C SER A 90 27.68 -11.77 -1.97
N PHE A 91 27.07 -11.79 -3.16
CA PHE A 91 25.67 -12.17 -3.32
C PHE A 91 25.36 -13.56 -2.72
N ALA A 92 26.28 -14.52 -2.86
CA ALA A 92 26.15 -15.86 -2.31
C ALA A 92 26.16 -15.85 -0.78
N MET A 93 27.07 -15.08 -0.17
CA MET A 93 27.16 -14.92 1.28
C MET A 93 25.88 -14.29 1.85
N ILE A 94 25.40 -13.21 1.24
CA ILE A 94 24.17 -12.55 1.68
C ILE A 94 22.97 -13.50 1.53
N LYS A 95 22.90 -14.28 0.45
CA LYS A 95 21.84 -15.27 0.27
C LYS A 95 21.86 -16.35 1.36
N GLN A 96 23.04 -16.87 1.69
CA GLN A 96 23.20 -17.92 2.70
C GLN A 96 22.79 -17.42 4.09
N GLU A 97 23.19 -16.19 4.45
CA GLU A 97 22.90 -15.60 5.76
C GLU A 97 21.43 -15.16 5.91
N THR A 98 20.83 -14.66 4.83
CA THR A 98 19.46 -14.11 4.87
C THR A 98 18.38 -15.12 4.49
N GLY A 99 18.72 -16.19 3.78
CA GLY A 99 17.77 -17.18 3.25
C GLY A 99 16.82 -16.63 2.19
N PHE A 100 17.04 -15.42 1.67
CA PHE A 100 16.14 -14.82 0.69
C PHE A 100 16.28 -15.44 -0.70
N ALA A 101 15.14 -15.64 -1.37
CA ALA A 101 15.10 -16.03 -2.77
C ALA A 101 15.78 -14.99 -3.67
N ASP A 102 16.38 -15.44 -4.78
CA ASP A 102 17.25 -14.63 -5.64
C ASP A 102 16.59 -13.34 -6.12
N LYS A 103 15.31 -13.42 -6.50
CA LYS A 103 14.52 -12.26 -6.96
C LYS A 103 14.34 -11.23 -5.84
N LYS A 104 14.01 -11.69 -4.63
CA LYS A 104 13.80 -10.85 -3.45
C LYS A 104 15.11 -10.17 -3.04
N LEU A 105 16.19 -10.94 -2.95
CA LEU A 105 17.51 -10.43 -2.59
C LEU A 105 18.01 -9.39 -3.61
N ARG A 106 17.86 -9.67 -4.91
CA ARG A 106 18.23 -8.72 -5.98
C ARG A 106 17.45 -7.41 -5.88
N ASN A 107 16.15 -7.47 -5.60
CA ASN A 107 15.32 -6.28 -5.42
C ASN A 107 15.73 -5.47 -4.19
N ILE A 108 16.07 -6.12 -3.07
CA ILE A 108 16.54 -5.45 -1.86
C ILE A 108 17.88 -4.76 -2.13
N ILE A 109 18.85 -5.45 -2.74
CA ILE A 109 20.15 -4.88 -3.11
C ILE A 109 19.96 -3.69 -4.06
N PHE A 110 19.08 -3.81 -5.06
CA PHE A 110 18.78 -2.70 -5.97
C PHE A 110 18.25 -1.47 -5.21
N ARG A 111 17.33 -1.66 -4.26
CA ARG A 111 16.80 -0.56 -3.43
C ARG A 111 17.88 0.03 -2.53
N LEU A 112 18.70 -0.78 -1.87
CA LEU A 112 19.77 -0.32 -0.99
C LEU A 112 20.83 0.49 -1.76
N ASN A 113 21.18 0.05 -2.96
CA ASN A 113 22.12 0.76 -3.83
C ASN A 113 21.50 2.07 -4.35
N LYS A 114 20.20 2.08 -4.69
CA LYS A 114 19.47 3.29 -5.09
C LYS A 114 19.36 4.32 -3.96
N LEU A 115 19.30 3.85 -2.71
CA LEU A 115 19.29 4.69 -1.50
C LEU A 115 20.70 5.04 -1.02
N GLU A 116 21.76 4.69 -1.78
CA GLU A 116 23.16 4.97 -1.44
C GLU A 116 23.61 4.38 -0.08
N LYS A 117 22.89 3.37 0.42
CA LYS A 117 23.23 2.67 1.67
C LYS A 117 24.30 1.60 1.48
N ILE A 118 24.46 1.13 0.25
CA ILE A 118 25.51 0.20 -0.18
C ILE A 118 26.02 0.67 -1.55
N SER A 119 27.27 0.35 -1.85
CA SER A 119 27.89 0.54 -3.15
C SER A 119 28.41 -0.79 -3.70
N ARG A 120 28.45 -0.90 -5.02
CA ARG A 120 28.96 -2.07 -5.71
C ARG A 120 30.46 -1.90 -5.96
N LYS A 121 31.28 -2.69 -5.27
CA LYS A 121 32.74 -2.74 -5.49
C LYS A 121 33.05 -3.47 -6.80
N GLU A 122 32.46 -4.65 -6.99
CA GLU A 122 32.66 -5.51 -8.15
C GLU A 122 31.37 -6.25 -8.54
N ARG A 123 31.37 -7.03 -9.63
CA ARG A 123 30.20 -7.83 -10.02
C ARG A 123 29.88 -8.89 -8.98
N GLY A 124 28.84 -8.60 -8.18
CA GLY A 124 28.34 -9.52 -7.15
C GLY A 124 28.92 -9.29 -5.76
N THR A 125 29.71 -8.23 -5.57
CA THR A 125 30.30 -7.85 -4.27
C THR A 125 29.88 -6.44 -3.90
N TYR A 126 29.33 -6.29 -2.69
CA TYR A 126 28.73 -5.05 -2.19
C TYR A 126 29.41 -4.60 -0.90
N VAL A 127 29.62 -3.31 -0.75
CA VAL A 127 30.21 -2.66 0.43
C VAL A 127 29.23 -1.62 0.96
N ALA A 128 29.21 -1.39 2.27
CA ALA A 128 28.33 -0.41 2.93
C ALA A 128 29.15 0.64 3.66
#